data_AF-A0A521W122-F1
#
_entry.id   AF-A0A521W122-F1
#
_cell.length_a   1.000
_cell.length_b   1.000
_cell.length_c   1.000
_cell.angle_alpha   90.00
_cell.angle_beta   90.00
_cell.angle_gamma   90.00
#
_symmetry.space_group_name_H-M   'P 1'
#
loop_
_entity.id
_entity.type
_entity.pdbx_description
1 polymer ?
#
loop_
_entity_poly.entity_id
_entity_poly.type
_entity_poly.pdbx_seq_one_letter_code
_entity_poly.pdbx_strand_id
1 'polypeptide(L)'
;MRAAARFAHVQVLDYGQLARCADFATLRGVYVHLSGKPQRYELDWCLGRYFLLRDHFHREDIDGGWLLDSDFLLLAPLPESTALPPGTRCALSFSPLENPLEQHASSHCAYWTREALESFCAFILMIYRDNSASLVTLDKERRAAGIRSAISDMILLGLWARGAERVFDLFDFVGAGLIDHNLRMDMQPRGTRLRMMFGAKKLIQRHGRVFATASDGQLIAVCGLHFQGGAKMLMADVAAGRWLAFTAKAAARAGYDWLRLRLRKLKKKFNVSP
;
A
#
# COMPACT_ATOMS: atom_id res chain seq x y z
N MET A 1 29.29 -2.15 -11.92
CA MET A 1 29.23 -2.86 -10.62
C MET A 1 27.83 -2.70 -10.03
N ARG A 2 27.05 -3.79 -9.93
CA ARG A 2 25.71 -3.77 -9.32
C ARG A 2 25.87 -3.94 -7.81
N ALA A 3 25.63 -2.88 -7.04
CA ALA A 3 25.33 -3.03 -5.62
C ALA A 3 23.90 -3.58 -5.51
N ALA A 4 23.75 -4.90 -5.63
CA ALA A 4 22.56 -5.54 -5.09
C ALA A 4 22.70 -5.41 -3.58
N ALA A 5 21.84 -4.59 -2.96
CA ALA A 5 21.68 -4.60 -1.52
C ALA A 5 21.39 -6.05 -1.12
N ARG A 6 22.33 -6.68 -0.41
CA ARG A 6 22.11 -7.98 0.22
C ARG A 6 21.23 -7.71 1.44
N PHE A 7 19.93 -7.85 1.27
CA PHE A 7 19.00 -7.81 2.39
C PHE A 7 19.24 -9.06 3.24
N ALA A 8 19.74 -8.87 4.45
CA ALA A 8 19.83 -9.95 5.43
C ALA A 8 18.39 -10.31 5.82
N HIS A 9 17.95 -11.54 5.50
CA HIS A 9 16.67 -12.14 5.90
C HIS A 9 15.41 -11.63 5.16
N VAL A 10 15.25 -12.02 3.89
CA VAL A 10 13.97 -11.97 3.19
C VAL A 10 13.29 -13.33 3.25
N GLN A 11 12.04 -13.38 3.70
CA GLN A 11 11.23 -14.60 3.69
C GLN A 11 9.99 -14.40 2.80
N VAL A 12 9.65 -15.44 2.05
CA VAL A 12 8.43 -15.49 1.23
C VAL A 12 7.45 -16.44 1.91
N LEU A 13 6.30 -15.92 2.30
CA LEU A 13 5.25 -16.72 2.93
C LEU A 13 4.29 -17.28 1.87
N ASP A 14 3.99 -18.56 1.97
CA ASP A 14 3.06 -19.25 1.07
C ASP A 14 1.62 -19.15 1.61
N TYR A 15 0.72 -18.63 0.79
CA TYR A 15 -0.72 -18.57 1.10
C TYR A 15 -1.36 -19.95 1.31
N GLY A 16 -0.74 -21.04 0.85
CA GLY A 16 -1.15 -22.40 1.19
C GLY A 16 -1.15 -22.68 2.70
N GLN A 17 -0.36 -21.92 3.47
CA GLN A 17 -0.29 -22.03 4.93
C GLN A 17 -1.51 -21.44 5.64
N LEU A 18 -2.35 -20.63 4.97
CA LEU A 18 -3.58 -20.08 5.56
C LEU A 18 -4.55 -21.14 6.08
N ALA A 19 -4.52 -22.34 5.50
CA ALA A 19 -5.34 -23.46 5.97
C ALA A 19 -4.99 -23.90 7.40
N ARG A 20 -3.81 -23.52 7.92
CA ARG A 20 -3.35 -23.84 9.27
C ARG A 20 -3.65 -22.73 10.29
N CYS A 21 -4.08 -21.56 9.82
CA CYS A 21 -4.43 -20.42 10.68
C CYS A 21 -5.86 -20.61 11.21
N ALA A 22 -6.01 -21.10 12.45
CA ALA A 22 -7.32 -21.41 13.05
C ALA A 22 -8.26 -20.19 13.04
N ASP A 23 -7.75 -19.03 13.46
CA ASP A 23 -8.49 -17.77 13.45
C ASP A 23 -8.91 -17.34 12.05
N PHE A 24 -8.11 -17.62 11.02
CA PHE A 24 -8.48 -17.30 9.66
C PHE A 24 -9.63 -18.18 9.16
N ALA A 25 -9.69 -19.45 9.60
CA ALA A 25 -10.86 -20.30 9.34
C ALA A 25 -12.12 -19.75 10.01
N THR A 26 -12.01 -19.22 11.24
CA THR A 26 -13.11 -18.49 11.88
C THR A 26 -13.53 -17.27 11.08
N LEU A 27 -12.57 -16.43 10.64
CA LEU A 27 -12.86 -15.26 9.81
C LEU A 27 -13.63 -15.66 8.54
N ARG A 28 -13.21 -16.72 7.85
CA ARG A 28 -13.90 -17.20 6.64
C ARG A 28 -15.37 -17.53 6.89
N GLY A 29 -15.71 -18.03 8.09
CA GLY A 29 -17.09 -18.35 8.46
C GLY A 29 -17.98 -17.14 8.75
N VAL A 30 -17.39 -16.00 9.13
CA VAL A 30 -18.13 -14.77 9.50
C VAL A 30 -17.94 -13.61 8.52
N TYR A 31 -17.10 -13.79 7.49
CA TYR A 31 -16.75 -12.74 6.56
C TYR A 31 -17.94 -12.29 5.70
N VAL A 32 -18.23 -10.99 5.73
CA VAL A 32 -19.23 -10.35 4.88
C VAL A 32 -18.51 -9.62 3.75
N HIS A 33 -18.76 -10.06 2.52
CA HIS A 33 -18.08 -9.50 1.36
C HIS A 33 -18.69 -8.16 0.92
N LEU A 34 -17.92 -7.08 1.11
CA LEU A 34 -18.30 -5.73 0.73
C LEU A 34 -17.32 -5.10 -0.28
N SER A 35 -16.19 -5.76 -0.57
CA SER A 35 -15.18 -5.23 -1.50
C SER A 35 -15.66 -5.26 -2.95
N GLY A 36 -15.17 -4.33 -3.77
CA GLY A 36 -15.37 -4.36 -5.22
C GLY A 36 -14.44 -5.35 -5.95
N LYS A 37 -13.53 -6.00 -5.22
CA LYS A 37 -12.64 -7.05 -5.72
C LYS A 37 -13.25 -8.43 -5.50
N PRO A 38 -12.83 -9.48 -6.22
CA PRO A 38 -13.30 -10.83 -5.93
C PRO A 38 -13.09 -11.20 -4.46
N GLN A 39 -14.05 -11.89 -3.84
CA GLN A 39 -13.97 -12.32 -2.45
C GLN A 39 -12.65 -13.01 -2.11
N ARG A 40 -12.18 -13.92 -2.98
CA ARG A 40 -10.88 -14.59 -2.80
C ARG A 40 -9.71 -13.62 -2.70
N TYR A 41 -9.71 -12.56 -3.50
CA TYR A 41 -8.65 -11.56 -3.48
C TYR A 41 -8.66 -10.81 -2.13
N GLU A 42 -9.84 -10.37 -1.70
CA GLU A 42 -9.96 -9.59 -0.45
C GLU A 42 -9.70 -10.47 0.78
N LEU A 43 -10.37 -11.61 0.88
CA LEU A 43 -10.33 -12.48 2.04
C LEU A 43 -9.01 -13.25 2.14
N ASP A 44 -8.63 -13.99 1.11
CA ASP A 44 -7.45 -14.87 1.18
C ASP A 44 -6.14 -14.10 1.03
N TRP A 45 -6.08 -13.10 0.14
CA TRP A 45 -4.81 -12.40 -0.11
C TRP A 45 -4.67 -11.13 0.71
N CYS A 46 -5.67 -10.25 0.71
CA CYS A 46 -5.57 -8.97 1.41
C CYS A 46 -5.70 -9.11 2.93
N LEU A 47 -6.68 -9.85 3.44
CA LEU A 47 -6.84 -10.08 4.89
C LEU A 47 -6.02 -11.25 5.39
N GLY A 48 -6.00 -12.37 4.65
CA GLY A 48 -5.30 -13.58 5.07
C GLY A 48 -3.81 -13.37 5.36
N ARG A 49 -3.13 -12.49 4.61
CA ARG A 49 -1.70 -12.20 4.84
C ARG A 49 -1.38 -11.75 6.26
N TYR A 50 -2.28 -11.06 6.96
CA TYR A 50 -2.00 -10.62 8.34
C TYR A 50 -2.06 -11.78 9.32
N PHE A 51 -3.01 -12.71 9.15
CA PHE A 51 -3.08 -13.94 9.95
C PHE A 51 -1.87 -14.84 9.68
N LEU A 52 -1.49 -14.96 8.42
CA LEU A 52 -0.29 -15.69 8.03
C LEU A 52 0.98 -15.08 8.62
N LEU A 53 1.12 -13.76 8.54
CA LEU A 53 2.28 -13.03 9.07
C LEU A 53 2.35 -13.12 10.61
N ARG A 54 1.20 -12.99 11.29
CA ARG A 54 1.10 -13.16 12.75
C ARG A 54 1.56 -14.54 13.18
N ASP A 55 0.99 -15.59 12.59
CA ASP A 55 1.33 -16.98 12.95
C ASP A 55 2.79 -17.29 12.65
N HIS A 56 3.32 -16.71 11.57
CA HIS A 56 4.74 -16.77 11.26
C HIS A 56 5.61 -16.10 12.34
N PHE A 57 5.23 -14.90 12.80
CA PHE A 57 5.95 -14.20 13.87
C PHE A 57 5.98 -15.00 15.18
N HIS A 58 4.88 -15.66 15.54
CA HIS A 58 4.86 -16.55 16.69
C HIS A 58 5.77 -17.75 16.50
N ARG A 59 5.70 -18.42 15.35
CA ARG A 59 6.42 -19.68 15.11
C ARG A 59 7.93 -19.49 15.09
N GLU A 60 8.40 -18.40 14.48
CA GLU A 60 9.83 -18.11 14.33
C GLU A 60 10.38 -17.20 15.45
N ASP A 61 9.56 -16.90 16.46
CA ASP A 61 9.89 -15.96 17.55
C ASP A 61 10.39 -14.59 17.06
N ILE A 62 9.68 -14.01 16.10
CA ILE A 62 9.97 -12.68 15.54
C ILE A 62 9.16 -11.62 16.29
N ASP A 63 9.86 -10.63 16.84
CA ASP A 63 9.23 -9.52 17.56
C ASP A 63 8.70 -8.42 16.64
N GLY A 64 9.38 -8.20 15.51
CA GLY A 64 8.95 -7.23 14.51
C GLY A 64 9.66 -7.36 13.18
N GLY A 65 9.02 -6.88 12.12
CA GLY A 65 9.53 -6.98 10.76
C GLY A 65 8.78 -6.10 9.76
N TRP A 66 9.37 -5.96 8.58
CA TRP A 66 8.78 -5.22 7.47
C TRP A 66 7.99 -6.14 6.54
N LEU A 67 6.74 -5.78 6.27
CA LEU A 67 5.91 -6.34 5.21
C LEU A 67 6.09 -5.49 3.94
N LEU A 68 6.33 -6.16 2.82
CA LEU A 68 6.46 -5.53 1.50
C LEU A 68 5.55 -6.24 0.51
N ASP A 69 4.73 -5.48 -0.20
CA ASP A 69 3.94 -6.00 -1.32
C ASP A 69 4.84 -6.32 -2.52
N SER A 70 4.41 -7.27 -3.35
CA SER A 70 5.18 -7.73 -4.51
C SER A 70 5.35 -6.68 -5.61
N ASP A 71 4.59 -5.58 -5.56
CA ASP A 71 4.73 -4.40 -6.41
C ASP A 71 5.42 -3.22 -5.71
N PHE A 72 6.09 -3.46 -4.58
CA PHE A 72 6.97 -2.51 -3.94
C PHE A 72 8.43 -2.80 -4.30
N LEU A 73 9.15 -1.79 -4.83
CA LEU A 73 10.58 -1.90 -5.13
C LEU A 73 11.38 -1.16 -4.07
N LEU A 74 12.20 -1.91 -3.35
CA LEU A 74 13.14 -1.33 -2.39
C LEU A 74 14.41 -0.86 -3.10
N LEU A 75 14.79 0.40 -2.88
CA LEU A 75 15.92 1.08 -3.53
C LEU A 75 17.05 1.42 -2.56
N ALA A 76 16.73 1.51 -1.28
CA ALA A 76 17.68 1.63 -0.18
C ALA A 76 17.21 0.72 0.97
N PRO A 77 18.09 0.31 1.89
CA PRO A 77 17.67 -0.41 3.10
C PRO A 77 16.55 0.34 3.83
N LEU A 78 15.55 -0.39 4.31
CA LEU A 78 14.54 0.17 5.19
C LEU A 78 15.20 0.58 6.52
N PRO A 79 14.66 1.61 7.19
CA PRO A 79 15.12 1.94 8.53
C PRO A 79 14.95 0.72 9.44
N GLU A 80 15.94 0.51 10.29
CA GLU A 80 15.78 -0.39 11.44
C GLU A 80 14.63 0.12 12.33
N SER A 81 14.05 -0.76 13.14
CA SER A 81 12.99 -0.35 14.09
C SER A 81 13.43 0.77 15.03
N THR A 82 14.73 0.87 15.31
CA THR A 82 15.36 1.94 16.11
C THR A 82 15.26 3.34 15.47
N ALA A 83 15.06 3.42 14.16
CA ALA A 83 14.87 4.68 13.44
C ALA A 83 13.39 5.10 13.34
N LEU A 84 12.46 4.24 13.78
CA LEU A 84 11.07 4.62 14.04
C LEU A 84 10.97 5.27 15.43
N PRO A 85 9.95 6.09 15.71
CA PRO A 85 9.74 6.63 17.05
C PRO A 85 9.75 5.54 18.14
N PRO A 86 10.38 5.77 19.30
CA PRO A 86 10.44 4.77 20.36
C PRO A 86 9.05 4.22 20.73
N GLY A 87 8.95 2.90 20.81
CA GLY A 87 7.70 2.21 21.12
C GLY A 87 6.73 2.06 19.95
N THR A 88 7.13 2.40 18.71
CA THR A 88 6.33 2.14 17.50
C THR A 88 5.94 0.67 17.42
N ARG A 89 4.64 0.39 17.40
CA ARG A 89 4.09 -0.97 17.29
C ARG A 89 3.78 -1.35 15.85
N CYS A 90 3.44 -0.37 15.04
CA CYS A 90 3.12 -0.53 13.64
C CYS A 90 3.47 0.76 12.88
N ALA A 91 3.88 0.64 11.63
CA ALA A 91 4.04 1.78 10.74
C ALA A 91 3.32 1.50 9.41
N LEU A 92 2.39 2.38 9.03
CA LEU A 92 1.51 2.24 7.85
C LEU A 92 1.53 3.53 7.05
N SER A 93 1.27 3.45 5.75
CA SER A 93 1.11 4.66 4.93
C SER A 93 -0.35 5.12 4.95
N PHE A 94 -0.65 6.22 5.63
CA PHE A 94 -2.02 6.75 5.69
C PHE A 94 -2.37 7.58 4.47
N SER A 95 -3.66 7.59 4.13
CA SER A 95 -4.19 8.49 3.11
C SER A 95 -4.15 9.94 3.62
N PRO A 96 -3.67 10.91 2.82
CA PRO A 96 -3.64 12.33 3.22
C PRO A 96 -5.01 13.02 3.19
N LEU A 97 -6.10 12.24 3.09
CA LEU A 97 -7.45 12.77 2.90
C LEU A 97 -8.07 13.18 4.24
N GLU A 98 -8.66 14.37 4.27
CA GLU A 98 -9.33 14.90 5.46
C GLU A 98 -10.69 14.24 5.73
N ASN A 99 -11.40 13.82 4.67
CA ASN A 99 -12.71 13.20 4.79
C ASN A 99 -12.62 11.87 5.56
N PRO A 100 -13.26 11.73 6.74
CA PRO A 100 -13.21 10.52 7.53
C PRO A 100 -13.75 9.28 6.80
N LEU A 101 -14.66 9.48 5.84
CA LEU A 101 -15.20 8.42 4.98
C LEU A 101 -14.24 8.00 3.87
N GLU A 102 -13.17 8.74 3.60
CA GLU A 102 -12.16 8.38 2.60
C GLU A 102 -10.83 7.94 3.20
N GLN A 103 -10.60 8.27 4.47
CA GLN A 103 -9.43 7.85 5.21
C GLN A 103 -9.27 6.32 5.22
N HIS A 104 -8.03 5.92 4.98
CA HIS A 104 -7.60 4.53 4.93
C HIS A 104 -6.09 4.47 5.18
N ALA A 105 -5.59 3.29 5.51
CA ALA A 105 -4.17 3.05 5.64
C ALA A 105 -3.75 1.94 4.67
N SER A 106 -2.50 1.96 4.23
CA SER A 106 -1.95 0.96 3.31
C SER A 106 -0.73 0.30 3.90
N SER A 107 -0.63 -1.02 3.70
CA SER A 107 0.46 -1.86 4.20
C SER A 107 1.44 -2.29 3.10
N HIS A 108 1.43 -1.64 1.93
CA HIS A 108 2.30 -2.01 0.78
C HIS A 108 3.80 -2.00 1.12
N CYS A 109 4.17 -1.17 2.10
CA CYS A 109 5.42 -1.20 2.84
C CYS A 109 5.04 -0.82 4.27
N ALA A 110 5.16 -1.75 5.21
CA ALA A 110 4.72 -1.52 6.58
C ALA A 110 5.62 -2.21 7.59
N TYR A 111 5.81 -1.59 8.74
CA TYR A 111 6.45 -2.24 9.88
C TYR A 111 5.39 -2.81 10.81
N TRP A 112 5.61 -4.01 11.31
CA TRP A 112 4.72 -4.69 12.24
C TRP A 112 5.51 -5.26 13.39
N THR A 113 4.99 -5.12 14.61
CA THR A 113 5.35 -5.96 15.74
C THR A 113 4.40 -7.16 15.83
N ARG A 114 4.82 -8.21 16.53
CA ARG A 114 3.95 -9.35 16.85
C ARG A 114 2.66 -8.91 17.55
N GLU A 115 2.80 -8.05 18.57
CA GLU A 115 1.67 -7.49 19.33
C GLU A 115 0.69 -6.72 18.42
N ALA A 116 1.19 -5.89 17.49
CA ALA A 116 0.33 -5.16 16.57
C ALA A 116 -0.44 -6.09 15.62
N LEU A 117 0.20 -7.17 15.15
CA LEU A 117 -0.46 -8.16 14.30
C LEU A 117 -1.54 -8.93 15.05
N GLU A 118 -1.27 -9.34 16.29
CA GLU A 118 -2.27 -9.95 17.18
C GLU A 118 -3.48 -9.03 17.37
N SER A 119 -3.23 -7.78 17.72
CA SER A 119 -4.27 -6.75 17.90
C SER A 119 -5.09 -6.55 16.63
N PHE A 120 -4.44 -6.45 15.47
CA PHE A 120 -5.14 -6.23 14.21
C PHE A 120 -5.97 -7.44 13.77
N CYS A 121 -5.42 -8.65 13.87
CA CYS A 121 -6.16 -9.88 13.59
C CYS A 121 -7.37 -10.05 14.52
N ALA A 122 -7.22 -9.75 15.81
CA ALA A 122 -8.32 -9.75 16.77
C ALA A 122 -9.39 -8.71 16.41
N PHE A 123 -8.99 -7.51 15.99
CA PHE A 123 -9.90 -6.48 15.49
C PHE A 123 -10.70 -6.96 14.27
N ILE A 124 -10.04 -7.57 13.28
CA ILE A 124 -10.72 -8.09 12.08
C ILE A 124 -11.77 -9.14 12.48
N LEU A 125 -11.42 -10.07 13.37
CA LEU A 125 -12.35 -11.07 13.84
C LEU A 125 -13.55 -10.45 14.56
N MET A 126 -13.29 -9.54 15.49
CA MET A 126 -14.33 -8.86 16.27
C MET A 126 -15.27 -8.06 15.35
N ILE A 127 -14.74 -7.28 14.41
CA ILE A 127 -15.58 -6.40 13.59
C ILE A 127 -16.44 -7.20 12.60
N TYR A 128 -15.98 -8.36 12.11
CA TYR A 128 -16.83 -9.23 11.26
C TYR A 128 -17.80 -10.08 12.07
N ARG A 129 -17.37 -10.64 13.22
CA ARG A 129 -18.21 -11.51 14.04
C ARG A 129 -19.31 -10.72 14.77
N ASP A 130 -18.94 -9.62 15.41
CA ASP A 130 -19.78 -8.94 16.39
C ASP A 130 -20.37 -7.63 15.85
N ASN A 131 -19.75 -7.03 14.82
CA ASN A 131 -20.12 -5.69 14.36
C ASN A 131 -20.16 -5.53 12.83
N SER A 132 -20.44 -6.60 12.07
CA SER A 132 -20.46 -6.55 10.60
C SER A 132 -21.53 -5.60 10.05
N ALA A 133 -22.61 -5.38 10.79
CA ALA A 133 -23.63 -4.40 10.46
C ALA A 133 -23.06 -2.97 10.32
N SER A 134 -22.09 -2.59 11.16
CA SER A 134 -21.44 -1.28 11.05
C SER A 134 -20.65 -1.12 9.74
N LEU A 135 -20.02 -2.20 9.25
CA LEU A 135 -19.31 -2.18 7.96
C LEU A 135 -20.29 -2.01 6.80
N VAL A 136 -21.47 -2.62 6.88
CA VAL A 136 -22.54 -2.45 5.87
C VAL A 136 -23.05 -1.02 5.86
N THR A 137 -23.25 -0.41 7.04
CA THR A 137 -23.65 1.00 7.15
C THR A 137 -22.58 1.92 6.57
N LEU A 138 -21.31 1.72 6.96
CA LEU A 138 -20.19 2.50 6.43
C LEU A 138 -20.08 2.39 4.91
N ASP A 139 -20.24 1.19 4.34
CA ASP A 139 -20.24 0.98 2.89
C ASP A 139 -21.37 1.77 2.20
N LYS A 140 -22.58 1.77 2.77
CA LYS A 140 -23.71 2.55 2.26
C LYS A 140 -23.45 4.05 2.31
N GLU A 141 -22.94 4.56 3.43
CA GLU A 141 -22.59 5.98 3.58
C GLU A 141 -21.53 6.41 2.57
N ARG A 142 -20.48 5.60 2.38
CA ARG A 142 -19.44 5.85 1.38
C ARG A 142 -20.02 5.92 -0.03
N ARG A 143 -20.89 4.97 -0.39
CA ARG A 143 -21.56 4.96 -1.70
C ARG A 143 -22.46 6.18 -1.89
N ALA A 144 -23.21 6.57 -0.87
CA ALA A 144 -24.05 7.77 -0.89
C ALA A 144 -23.22 9.05 -1.08
N ALA A 145 -22.02 9.10 -0.51
CA ALA A 145 -21.05 10.18 -0.71
C ALA A 145 -20.31 10.12 -2.07
N GLY A 146 -20.63 9.17 -2.95
CA GLY A 146 -19.98 9.00 -4.25
C GLY A 146 -18.58 8.39 -4.19
N ILE A 147 -18.15 7.90 -3.01
CA ILE A 147 -16.86 7.25 -2.81
C ILE A 147 -16.92 5.87 -3.46
N ARG A 148 -16.06 5.65 -4.45
CA ARG A 148 -16.06 4.42 -5.25
C ARG A 148 -15.35 3.24 -4.58
N SER A 149 -14.57 3.49 -3.52
CA SER A 149 -13.89 2.43 -2.77
C SER A 149 -14.85 1.82 -1.76
N ALA A 150 -15.08 0.52 -1.93
CA ALA A 150 -15.83 -0.29 -1.00
C ALA A 150 -14.94 -0.73 0.19
N ILE A 151 -15.50 -1.46 1.15
CA ILE A 151 -14.75 -1.92 2.33
C ILE A 151 -13.70 -2.94 1.91
N SER A 152 -12.43 -2.59 2.10
CA SER A 152 -11.25 -3.45 1.90
C SER A 152 -10.37 -3.47 3.14
N ASP A 153 -9.32 -4.29 3.13
CA ASP A 153 -8.29 -4.36 4.16
C ASP A 153 -7.72 -2.98 4.52
N MET A 154 -7.51 -2.11 3.54
CA MET A 154 -7.05 -0.73 3.75
C MET A 154 -8.01 0.12 4.59
N ILE A 155 -9.33 -0.10 4.45
CA ILE A 155 -10.33 0.55 5.29
C ILE A 155 -10.26 -0.02 6.71
N LEU A 156 -10.17 -1.35 6.84
CA LEU A 156 -10.08 -2.01 8.15
C LEU A 156 -8.80 -1.61 8.90
N LEU A 157 -7.67 -1.50 8.21
CA LEU A 157 -6.42 -0.96 8.76
C LEU A 157 -6.61 0.46 9.29
N GLY A 158 -7.25 1.33 8.50
CA GLY A 158 -7.54 2.70 8.92
C GLY A 158 -8.44 2.77 10.16
N LEU A 159 -9.48 1.92 10.22
CA LEU A 159 -10.38 1.83 11.37
C LEU A 159 -9.67 1.34 12.63
N TRP A 160 -8.88 0.27 12.52
CA TRP A 160 -8.07 -0.26 13.63
C TRP A 160 -7.07 0.77 14.13
N ALA A 161 -6.31 1.37 13.21
CA ALA A 161 -5.22 2.29 13.55
C ALA A 161 -5.69 3.55 14.27
N ARG A 162 -6.94 3.99 14.08
CA ARG A 162 -7.53 5.13 14.84
C ARG A 162 -7.68 4.85 16.33
N GLY A 163 -7.90 3.59 16.71
CA GLY A 163 -8.01 3.17 18.11
C GLY A 163 -6.72 2.57 18.66
N ALA A 164 -5.71 2.35 17.82
CA ALA A 164 -4.44 1.75 18.21
C ALA A 164 -3.44 2.83 18.63
N GLU A 165 -2.74 2.59 19.73
CA GLU A 165 -1.64 3.45 20.16
C GLU A 165 -0.36 3.15 19.37
N ARG A 166 0.48 4.19 19.19
CA ARG A 166 1.84 4.07 18.63
C ARG A 166 1.88 3.46 17.22
N VAL A 167 0.91 3.83 16.39
CA VAL A 167 0.94 3.60 14.95
C VAL A 167 1.57 4.82 14.27
N PHE A 168 2.67 4.60 13.55
CA PHE A 168 3.41 5.64 12.86
C PHE A 168 2.98 5.77 11.39
N ASP A 169 2.95 7.01 10.87
CA ASP A 169 2.60 7.28 9.48
C ASP A 169 3.83 7.27 8.57
N LEU A 170 3.94 6.25 7.72
CA LEU A 170 4.97 6.10 6.69
C LEU A 170 4.70 6.95 5.44
N PHE A 171 3.53 7.58 5.34
CA PHE A 171 3.34 8.62 4.32
C PHE A 171 4.34 9.76 4.54
N ASP A 172 4.78 10.01 5.79
CA ASP A 172 5.80 10.99 6.13
C ASP A 172 7.22 10.63 5.66
N PHE A 173 8.14 11.60 5.69
CA PHE A 173 9.55 11.35 5.44
C PHE A 173 10.16 10.55 6.60
N VAL A 174 10.65 9.35 6.31
CA VAL A 174 11.24 8.45 7.32
C VAL A 174 12.76 8.45 7.19
N GLY A 175 13.45 8.88 8.24
CA GLY A 175 14.90 9.04 8.23
C GLY A 175 15.35 9.99 7.11
N ALA A 176 16.12 9.47 6.15
CA ALA A 176 16.73 10.27 5.08
C ALA A 176 15.98 10.23 3.73
N GLY A 177 14.78 9.65 3.64
CA GLY A 177 14.11 9.53 2.34
C GLY A 177 12.63 9.19 2.34
N LEU A 178 12.08 9.18 1.13
CA LEU A 178 10.69 8.89 0.82
C LEU A 178 10.44 7.38 0.71
N ILE A 179 9.49 6.87 1.48
CA ILE A 179 8.83 5.59 1.23
C ILE A 179 7.56 5.91 0.43
N ASP A 180 7.61 5.65 -0.87
CA ASP A 180 6.55 6.11 -1.76
C ASP A 180 5.23 5.37 -1.55
N HIS A 181 4.16 6.12 -1.30
CA HIS A 181 2.82 5.57 -1.21
C HIS A 181 2.28 5.08 -2.58
N ASN A 182 2.60 5.77 -3.68
CA ASN A 182 2.19 5.36 -5.04
C ASN A 182 2.95 6.13 -6.12
N LEU A 183 3.59 5.44 -7.07
CA LEU A 183 4.43 6.06 -8.11
C LEU A 183 3.70 7.13 -8.93
N ARG A 184 2.37 7.04 -9.05
CA ARG A 184 1.53 7.96 -9.83
C ARG A 184 0.95 9.12 -9.04
N MET A 185 1.24 9.22 -7.74
CA MET A 185 0.77 10.29 -6.87
C MET A 185 1.88 11.35 -6.72
N ASP A 186 1.55 12.61 -7.00
CA ASP A 186 2.48 13.75 -6.91
C ASP A 186 2.53 14.34 -5.50
N MET A 187 1.42 14.28 -4.77
CA MET A 187 1.29 14.79 -3.41
C MET A 187 2.08 13.92 -2.42
N GLN A 188 2.77 14.59 -1.51
CA GLN A 188 3.50 14.03 -0.38
C GLN A 188 3.11 14.84 0.87
N PRO A 189 3.46 14.37 2.07
CA PRO A 189 3.17 15.09 3.32
C PRO A 189 3.64 16.54 3.32
N ARG A 190 3.08 17.29 4.28
CA ARG A 190 3.49 18.68 4.57
C ARG A 190 3.39 19.59 3.33
N GLY A 191 2.45 19.29 2.43
CA GLY A 191 2.22 20.06 1.20
C GLY A 191 3.30 19.87 0.11
N THR A 192 4.24 18.93 0.29
CA THR A 192 5.29 18.69 -0.71
C THR A 192 4.67 18.11 -1.97
N ARG A 193 4.97 18.70 -3.14
CA ARG A 193 4.58 18.14 -4.44
C ARG A 193 5.81 17.69 -5.20
N LEU A 194 5.73 16.51 -5.79
CA LEU A 194 6.75 15.94 -6.65
C LEU A 194 6.44 16.22 -8.11
N ARG A 195 7.48 16.52 -8.88
CA ARG A 195 7.38 16.68 -10.32
C ARG A 195 7.03 15.33 -10.93
N MET A 196 6.06 15.34 -11.83
CA MET A 196 5.61 14.17 -12.58
C MET A 196 6.14 14.21 -14.01
N MET A 197 6.37 13.03 -14.57
CA MET A 197 6.75 12.80 -15.96
C MET A 197 5.91 11.64 -16.49
N PHE A 198 5.10 11.89 -17.52
CA PHE A 198 4.24 10.89 -18.14
C PHE A 198 3.38 10.08 -17.14
N GLY A 199 2.80 10.77 -16.15
CA GLY A 199 1.93 10.15 -15.15
C GLY A 199 2.65 9.30 -14.09
N ALA A 200 3.98 9.36 -14.02
CA ALA A 200 4.80 8.77 -12.96
C ALA A 200 5.70 9.84 -12.34
N LYS A 201 6.24 9.62 -11.15
CA LYS A 201 7.24 10.53 -10.55
C LYS A 201 8.43 10.73 -11.49
N LYS A 202 8.92 11.97 -11.58
CA LYS A 202 10.20 12.28 -12.22
C LYS A 202 11.32 11.80 -11.30
N LEU A 203 11.96 10.71 -11.70
CA LEU A 203 13.07 10.10 -10.98
C LEU A 203 14.40 10.45 -11.65
N ILE A 204 15.43 10.65 -10.84
CA ILE A 204 16.80 10.79 -11.30
C ILE A 204 17.70 9.84 -10.51
N GLN A 205 18.73 9.30 -11.17
CA GLN A 205 19.77 8.55 -10.48
C GLN A 205 21.02 9.41 -10.33
N ARG A 206 21.56 9.50 -9.12
CA ARG A 206 22.84 10.16 -8.82
C ARG A 206 23.63 9.32 -7.82
N HIS A 207 24.90 9.06 -8.12
CA HIS A 207 25.81 8.30 -7.25
C HIS A 207 25.21 6.97 -6.75
N GLY A 208 24.53 6.23 -7.63
CA GLY A 208 23.91 4.95 -7.29
C GLY A 208 22.59 5.04 -6.50
N ARG A 209 22.13 6.24 -6.12
CA ARG A 209 20.86 6.46 -5.41
C ARG A 209 19.80 7.06 -6.32
N VAL A 210 18.54 6.77 -6.03
CA VAL A 210 17.39 7.31 -6.76
C VAL A 210 16.79 8.47 -5.97
N PHE A 211 16.46 9.54 -6.68
CA PHE A 211 15.84 10.73 -6.13
C PHE A 211 14.57 11.09 -6.90
N ALA A 212 13.55 11.56 -6.19
CA ALA A 212 12.43 12.30 -6.75
C ALA A 212 12.77 13.79 -6.75
N THR A 213 12.24 14.53 -7.71
CA THR A 213 12.38 16.00 -7.76
C THR A 213 11.10 16.65 -7.23
N ALA A 214 11.21 17.47 -6.19
CA ALA A 214 10.10 18.31 -5.72
C ALA A 214 9.83 19.47 -6.70
N SER A 215 8.65 20.09 -6.58
CA SER A 215 8.23 21.18 -7.45
C SER A 215 9.18 22.38 -7.42
N ASP A 216 9.75 22.69 -6.25
CA ASP A 216 10.78 23.71 -6.04
C ASP A 216 12.18 23.33 -6.58
N GLY A 217 12.36 22.08 -7.03
CA GLY A 217 13.62 21.57 -7.55
C GLY A 217 14.48 20.80 -6.53
N GLN A 218 14.06 20.73 -5.26
CA GLN A 218 14.76 19.93 -4.24
C GLN A 218 14.79 18.45 -4.66
N LEU A 219 15.92 17.79 -4.39
CA LEU A 219 16.07 16.36 -4.57
C LEU A 219 15.75 15.63 -3.27
N ILE A 220 14.80 14.71 -3.34
CA ILE A 220 14.36 13.89 -2.22
C ILE A 220 14.82 12.46 -2.49
N ALA A 221 15.65 11.91 -1.61
CA ALA A 221 16.09 10.52 -1.74
C ALA A 221 14.90 9.58 -1.61
N VAL A 222 14.87 8.53 -2.42
CA VAL A 222 13.77 7.55 -2.43
C VAL A 222 14.27 6.23 -1.85
N CYS A 223 13.63 5.78 -0.78
CA CYS A 223 13.92 4.50 -0.13
C CYS A 223 13.21 3.35 -0.83
N GLY A 224 11.98 3.57 -1.29
CA GLY A 224 11.23 2.58 -2.07
C GLY A 224 10.11 3.21 -2.90
N LEU A 225 9.67 2.46 -3.90
CA LEU A 225 8.66 2.87 -4.88
C LEU A 225 7.53 1.85 -4.95
N HIS A 226 6.28 2.31 -4.86
CA HIS A 226 5.10 1.45 -4.98
C HIS A 226 4.50 1.52 -6.40
N PHE A 227 4.55 0.40 -7.12
CA PHE A 227 4.13 0.26 -8.52
C PHE A 227 2.71 -0.29 -8.66
N GLN A 228 1.71 0.34 -8.04
CA GLN A 228 0.34 -0.15 -8.07
C GLN A 228 -0.27 -0.24 -9.49
N GLY A 229 -1.00 -1.33 -9.74
CA GLY A 229 -1.80 -1.51 -10.95
C GLY A 229 -0.99 -1.49 -12.25
N GLY A 230 -1.33 -0.57 -13.17
CA GLY A 230 -0.63 -0.47 -14.45
C GLY A 230 0.83 -0.01 -14.35
N ALA A 231 1.27 0.48 -13.19
CA ALA A 231 2.66 0.86 -12.97
C ALA A 231 3.60 -0.35 -12.84
N LYS A 232 3.11 -1.55 -12.51
CA LYS A 232 3.94 -2.77 -12.35
C LYS A 232 4.87 -3.04 -13.54
N MET A 233 4.43 -2.71 -14.75
CA MET A 233 5.23 -2.88 -15.98
C MET A 233 6.53 -2.04 -16.01
N LEU A 234 6.62 -1.00 -15.17
CA LEU A 234 7.77 -0.11 -15.06
C LEU A 234 8.81 -0.60 -14.03
N MET A 235 8.39 -1.46 -13.09
CA MET A 235 9.20 -1.89 -11.95
C MET A 235 10.50 -2.57 -12.39
N ALA A 236 10.43 -3.45 -13.38
CA ALA A 236 11.59 -4.18 -13.90
C ALA A 236 12.65 -3.27 -14.54
N ASP A 237 12.25 -2.12 -15.09
CA ASP A 237 13.20 -1.17 -15.67
C ASP A 237 13.89 -0.33 -14.60
N VAL A 238 13.16 0.09 -13.57
CA VAL A 238 13.75 0.78 -12.41
C VAL A 238 14.72 -0.14 -11.68
N ALA A 239 14.30 -1.38 -11.39
CA ALA A 239 15.14 -2.39 -10.73
C ALA A 239 16.44 -2.68 -11.50
N ALA A 240 16.40 -2.62 -12.83
CA ALA A 240 17.56 -2.85 -13.69
C ALA A 240 18.35 -1.58 -14.04
N GLY A 241 17.92 -0.40 -13.58
CA GLY A 241 18.53 0.89 -13.93
C GLY A 241 18.34 1.30 -15.40
N ARG A 242 17.33 0.77 -16.09
CA ARG A 242 17.02 1.08 -17.51
C ARG A 242 16.14 2.32 -17.63
N TRP A 243 16.69 3.49 -17.30
CA TRP A 243 15.93 4.75 -17.21
C TRP A 243 15.30 5.22 -18.54
N LEU A 244 15.99 5.00 -19.67
CA LEU A 244 15.42 5.29 -20.99
C LEU A 244 14.19 4.41 -21.28
N ALA A 245 14.27 3.11 -20.98
CA ALA A 245 13.15 2.19 -21.15
C ALA A 245 11.99 2.53 -20.20
N PHE A 246 12.29 2.84 -18.93
CA PHE A 246 11.32 3.34 -17.97
C PHE A 246 10.56 4.56 -18.52
N THR A 247 11.30 5.55 -19.04
CA THR A 247 10.74 6.80 -19.54
C THR A 247 9.87 6.55 -20.78
N ALA A 248 10.35 5.75 -21.73
CA ALA A 248 9.61 5.39 -22.94
C ALA A 248 8.32 4.63 -22.61
N LYS A 249 8.36 3.65 -21.69
CA LYS A 249 7.16 2.91 -21.26
C LYS A 249 6.18 3.78 -20.48
N ALA A 250 6.68 4.68 -19.64
CA ALA A 250 5.83 5.65 -18.95
C ALA A 250 5.10 6.56 -19.95
N ALA A 251 5.81 7.09 -20.95
CA ALA A 251 5.23 7.90 -22.03
C ALA A 251 4.18 7.12 -22.84
N ALA A 252 4.51 5.92 -23.31
CA ALA A 252 3.58 5.06 -24.05
C ALA A 252 2.33 4.75 -23.23
N ARG A 253 2.49 4.48 -21.93
CA ARG A 253 1.38 4.19 -21.03
C ARG A 253 0.51 5.42 -20.78
N ALA A 254 1.11 6.60 -20.59
CA ALA A 254 0.37 7.85 -20.46
C ALA A 254 -0.46 8.15 -21.71
N GLY A 255 0.11 7.93 -22.90
CA GLY A 255 -0.60 8.04 -24.17
C GLY A 255 -1.80 7.08 -24.27
N TYR A 256 -1.60 5.82 -23.90
CA TYR A 256 -2.68 4.82 -23.83
C TYR A 256 -3.78 5.23 -22.85
N ASP A 257 -3.42 5.62 -21.62
CA ASP A 257 -4.38 6.00 -20.58
C ASP A 257 -5.18 7.25 -21.03
N TRP A 258 -4.53 8.23 -21.65
CA TRP A 258 -5.18 9.41 -22.23
C TRP A 258 -6.18 9.04 -23.34
N LEU A 259 -5.77 8.19 -24.29
CA LEU A 259 -6.62 7.75 -25.39
C LEU A 259 -7.83 6.98 -24.85
N ARG A 260 -7.61 6.05 -23.92
CA ARG A 260 -8.66 5.27 -23.26
C ARG A 260 -9.66 6.17 -22.54
N LEU A 261 -9.20 7.20 -21.83
CA LEU A 261 -10.08 8.15 -21.14
C LEU A 261 -10.87 9.01 -22.12
N ARG A 262 -10.26 9.47 -23.22
CA ARG A 262 -10.99 10.18 -24.29
C ARG A 262 -12.06 9.31 -24.93
N LEU A 263 -11.74 8.06 -25.29
CA LEU A 263 -12.71 7.11 -25.84
C LEU A 263 -13.86 6.83 -24.86
N ARG A 264 -13.58 6.72 -23.55
CA ARG A 264 -14.62 6.59 -22.53
C ARG A 264 -15.52 7.82 -22.44
N LYS A 265 -14.96 9.03 -22.51
CA LYS A 265 -15.74 10.27 -22.54
C LYS A 265 -16.62 10.35 -23.79
N LEU A 266 -16.09 9.98 -24.96
CA LEU A 266 -16.86 9.91 -26.20
C LEU A 266 -17.99 8.88 -26.10
N LYS A 267 -17.72 7.65 -25.64
CA LYS A 267 -18.77 6.64 -25.42
C LYS A 267 -19.85 7.13 -24.47
N LYS A 268 -19.51 7.83 -23.38
CA LYS A 268 -20.51 8.44 -22.49
C LYS A 268 -21.33 9.53 -23.19
N LYS A 269 -20.73 10.31 -24.08
CA LYS A 269 -21.41 11.35 -24.86
C LYS A 269 -22.36 10.77 -25.91
N PHE A 270 -22.03 9.62 -26.49
CA PHE A 270 -22.84 8.94 -27.50
C PHE A 270 -23.81 7.87 -26.94
N ASN A 271 -23.64 7.44 -25.69
CA ASN A 271 -24.60 6.61 -24.96
C ASN A 271 -25.59 7.46 -24.11
N VAL A 272 -25.86 8.68 -24.56
CA VAL A 272 -27.10 9.42 -24.27
C VAL A 272 -27.88 9.27 -25.59
N SER A 273 -28.96 8.52 -25.75
CA SER A 273 -30.17 8.25 -24.94
C SER A 273 -30.90 7.03 -25.57
N PRO A 274 -32.05 6.51 -25.06
CA PRO A 274 -33.18 7.20 -24.42
C PRO A 274 -32.97 7.52 -22.94
#